data_AF-A0A1W9NVF5-F1
#
_entry.id   AF-A0A1W9NVF5-F1
#
_cell.length_a   1.000
_cell.length_b   1.000
_cell.length_c   1.000
_cell.angle_alpha   90.00
_cell.angle_beta   90.00
_cell.angle_gamma   90.00
#
_symmetry.space_group_name_H-M   'P 1'
#
loop_
_entity.id
_entity.type
_entity.pdbx_description
1 polymer ?
#
loop_
_entity_poly.entity_id
_entity_poly.type
_entity_poly.pdbx_seq_one_letter_code
_entity_poly.pdbx_strand_id
1 'polypeptide(L)'
;MRENGKRQRTAFSLVELVFVIVVLGILAVLALPRMDRDIRQEAADNILSAIRYTKQMALMDDVTDPRNADWQRAFWRFGVRTCLVAEGDVFYYVGSDEDREGNIDNSEAAADPLNGKIMRGADGTSCASGVNNNASPNIFITKKYGIRNTNMFANCGGGGVDAARYVGFDHLGRPHTGFSGSTTPDYSTVMTSNCDLNFTFEDTSIPDLVIRIEKGTGHAYVLGQTDS
;
A
#
# COMPACT_ATOMS: atom_id res chain seq x y z
N MET A 1 12.95 52.95 54.06
CA MET A 1 13.06 53.20 52.60
C MET A 1 13.07 51.85 51.91
N ARG A 2 12.02 51.50 51.17
CA ARG A 2 11.96 50.29 50.34
C ARG A 2 11.42 50.72 48.97
N GLU A 3 12.28 50.80 47.98
CA GLU A 3 11.91 51.04 46.59
C GLU A 3 11.17 49.82 46.05
N ASN A 4 9.95 50.05 45.56
CA ASN A 4 9.22 49.08 44.75
C ASN A 4 9.73 49.15 43.31
N GLY A 5 10.54 48.18 42.91
CA GLY A 5 10.98 48.01 41.52
C GLY A 5 9.80 47.69 40.59
N LYS A 6 9.47 48.63 39.72
CA LYS A 6 8.40 48.50 38.70
C LYS A 6 8.86 47.51 37.61
N ARG A 7 8.26 46.32 37.56
CA ARG A 7 8.54 45.32 36.51
C ARG A 7 7.98 45.82 35.17
N GLN A 8 8.86 46.18 34.22
CA GLN A 8 8.44 46.57 32.88
C GLN A 8 7.91 45.35 32.12
N ARG A 9 6.69 45.45 31.59
CA ARG A 9 6.15 44.48 30.63
C ARG A 9 6.66 44.87 29.26
N THR A 10 7.56 44.09 28.69
CA THR A 10 8.02 44.23 27.32
C THR A 10 6.87 43.88 26.39
N ALA A 11 6.35 44.88 25.68
CA ALA A 11 5.35 44.68 24.64
C ALA A 11 6.05 44.37 23.32
N PHE A 12 5.47 43.45 22.55
CA PHE A 12 5.94 43.10 21.22
C PHE A 12 5.72 44.27 20.26
N SER A 13 6.73 44.62 19.46
CA SER A 13 6.58 45.68 18.45
C SER A 13 5.81 45.19 17.23
N LEU A 14 5.00 46.05 16.60
CA LEU A 14 4.30 45.73 15.34
C LEU A 14 5.28 45.33 14.23
N VAL A 15 6.47 45.94 14.19
CA VAL A 15 7.51 45.60 13.20
C VAL A 15 8.08 44.20 13.46
N GLU A 16 8.25 43.84 14.73
CA GLU A 16 8.71 42.51 15.12
C GLU A 16 7.69 41.44 14.73
N LEU A 17 6.39 41.73 14.87
CA LEU A 17 5.31 40.85 14.42
C LEU A 17 5.31 40.63 12.92
N VAL A 18 5.47 41.69 12.13
CA VAL A 18 5.57 41.57 10.68
C VAL A 18 6.76 40.71 10.30
N PHE A 19 7.92 40.93 10.94
CA PHE A 19 9.13 40.15 10.63
C PHE A 19 8.95 38.67 10.97
N VAL A 20 8.34 38.35 12.10
CA VAL A 20 8.03 36.97 12.51
C VAL A 20 7.10 36.29 11.50
N ILE A 21 6.02 36.95 11.08
CA ILE A 21 5.07 36.37 10.11
C ILE A 21 5.75 36.11 8.76
N VAL A 22 6.58 37.04 8.28
CA VAL A 22 7.32 36.87 7.02
C VAL A 22 8.29 35.69 7.10
N VAL A 23 9.07 35.59 8.18
CA VAL A 23 10.01 34.49 8.37
C VAL A 23 9.28 33.14 8.46
N LEU A 24 8.20 33.07 9.24
CA LEU A 24 7.38 31.86 9.34
C LEU A 24 6.75 31.47 8.00
N GLY A 25 6.31 32.45 7.20
CA GLY A 25 5.78 32.20 5.85
C GLY A 25 6.82 31.58 4.92
N ILE A 26 8.05 32.10 4.92
CA ILE A 26 9.15 31.55 4.10
C ILE A 26 9.49 30.12 4.55
N LEU A 27 9.62 29.89 5.86
CA LEU A 27 9.92 28.57 6.40
C LEU A 27 8.83 27.55 6.06
N ALA A 28 7.55 27.95 6.12
CA ALA A 28 6.43 27.08 5.77
C ALA A 28 6.49 26.64 4.30
N VAL A 29 6.74 27.56 3.37
CA VAL A 29 6.83 27.25 1.93
C VAL A 29 8.00 26.30 1.61
N LEU A 30 9.10 26.37 2.36
CA LEU A 30 10.25 25.46 2.18
C LEU A 30 10.02 24.07 2.79
N ALA A 31 9.17 23.96 3.82
CA ALA A 31 8.90 22.72 4.53
C ALA A 31 7.88 21.82 3.79
N LEU A 32 6.82 22.41 3.21
CA LEU A 32 5.72 21.65 2.59
C LEU A 32 6.19 20.67 1.50
N PRO A 33 7.00 21.06 0.49
CA PRO A 33 7.42 20.15 -0.57
C PRO A 33 8.31 18.99 -0.10
N ARG A 34 8.94 19.12 1.08
CA ARG A 34 9.75 18.04 1.66
C ARG A 34 8.87 16.97 2.30
N MET A 35 7.88 17.40 3.07
CA MET A 35 6.89 16.51 3.68
C MET A 35 6.14 15.67 2.63
N ASP A 36 5.74 16.28 1.51
CA ASP A 36 5.06 15.60 0.41
C ASP A 36 5.94 14.49 -0.22
N ARG A 37 7.24 14.76 -0.37
CA ARG A 37 8.21 13.77 -0.87
C ARG A 37 8.40 12.63 0.11
N ASP A 38 8.48 12.94 1.40
CA ASP A 38 8.69 11.94 2.45
C ASP A 38 7.49 10.98 2.53
N ILE A 39 6.25 11.49 2.45
CA ILE A 39 5.02 10.67 2.44
C ILE A 39 5.00 9.74 1.22
N ARG A 40 5.28 10.28 0.03
CA ARG A 40 5.31 9.49 -1.21
C ARG A 40 6.37 8.39 -1.16
N GLN A 41 7.56 8.70 -0.64
CA GLN A 41 8.65 7.74 -0.53
C GLN A 41 8.32 6.65 0.49
N GLU A 42 7.79 7.00 1.65
CA GLU A 42 7.42 6.02 2.68
C GLU A 42 6.30 5.09 2.18
N ALA A 43 5.34 5.62 1.43
CA ALA A 43 4.30 4.81 0.78
C ALA A 43 4.91 3.83 -0.24
N ALA A 44 5.84 4.32 -1.07
CA ALA A 44 6.55 3.51 -2.06
C ALA A 44 7.32 2.36 -1.40
N ASP A 45 8.12 2.65 -0.37
CA ASP A 45 8.94 1.66 0.31
C ASP A 45 8.07 0.59 1.00
N ASN A 46 6.98 0.99 1.66
CA ASN A 46 6.05 0.06 2.32
C ASN A 46 5.38 -0.88 1.31
N ILE A 47 4.74 -0.32 0.27
CA ILE A 47 3.98 -1.11 -0.71
C ILE A 47 4.94 -1.99 -1.53
N LEU A 48 6.09 -1.46 -1.93
CA LEU A 48 7.09 -2.21 -2.67
C LEU A 48 7.67 -3.36 -1.84
N SER A 49 7.92 -3.12 -0.54
CA SER A 49 8.33 -4.18 0.39
C SER A 49 7.28 -5.28 0.49
N ALA A 50 5.99 -4.94 0.56
CA ALA A 50 4.91 -5.93 0.60
C ALA A 50 4.83 -6.79 -0.68
N ILE A 51 5.00 -6.19 -1.86
CA ILE A 51 5.03 -6.93 -3.14
C ILE A 51 6.25 -7.86 -3.20
N ARG A 52 7.43 -7.37 -2.83
CA ARG A 52 8.67 -8.16 -2.80
C ARG A 52 8.57 -9.31 -1.80
N TYR A 53 7.98 -9.06 -0.63
CA TYR A 53 7.71 -10.08 0.37
C TYR A 53 6.75 -11.15 -0.16
N THR A 54 5.67 -10.76 -0.83
CA THR A 54 4.74 -11.70 -1.48
C THR A 54 5.47 -12.62 -2.46
N LYS A 55 6.31 -12.05 -3.33
CA LYS A 55 7.12 -12.84 -4.27
C LYS A 55 8.07 -13.78 -3.53
N GLN A 56 8.70 -13.31 -2.45
CA GLN A 56 9.58 -14.15 -1.65
C GLN A 56 8.83 -15.33 -1.01
N MET A 57 7.61 -15.10 -0.50
CA MET A 57 6.76 -16.17 0.02
C MET A 57 6.48 -17.22 -1.06
N ALA A 58 6.10 -16.79 -2.27
CA ALA A 58 5.88 -17.70 -3.39
C ALA A 58 7.12 -18.53 -3.75
N LEU A 59 8.32 -17.92 -3.73
CA LEU A 59 9.58 -18.62 -4.00
C LEU A 59 9.96 -19.65 -2.92
N MET A 60 9.50 -19.44 -1.68
CA MET A 60 9.77 -20.35 -0.55
C MET A 60 8.72 -21.44 -0.41
N ASP A 61 7.51 -21.19 -0.88
CA ASP A 61 6.34 -22.07 -0.73
C ASP A 61 5.78 -22.49 -2.10
N ASP A 62 6.16 -23.70 -2.54
CA ASP A 62 5.65 -24.27 -3.79
C ASP A 62 4.29 -24.95 -3.58
N VAL A 63 3.25 -24.24 -3.97
CA VAL A 63 1.85 -24.68 -3.87
C VAL A 63 1.39 -25.60 -5.02
N THR A 64 2.31 -26.02 -5.90
CA THR A 64 1.97 -26.87 -7.05
C THR A 64 1.51 -28.26 -6.60
N ASP A 65 0.24 -28.60 -6.84
CA ASP A 65 -0.28 -29.95 -6.63
C ASP A 65 -1.02 -30.47 -7.87
N PRO A 66 -0.38 -31.31 -8.71
CA PRO A 66 -1.02 -31.90 -9.89
C PRO A 66 -2.25 -32.77 -9.58
N ARG A 67 -2.45 -33.18 -8.33
CA ARG A 67 -3.60 -33.99 -7.92
C ARG A 67 -4.82 -33.15 -7.56
N ASN A 68 -4.66 -31.84 -7.40
CA ASN A 68 -5.75 -30.94 -7.08
C ASN A 68 -5.98 -29.91 -8.19
N ALA A 69 -7.14 -29.91 -8.82
CA ALA A 69 -7.37 -29.11 -10.03
C ALA A 69 -7.32 -27.58 -9.80
N ASP A 70 -7.61 -27.12 -8.58
CA ASP A 70 -7.65 -25.71 -8.19
C ASP A 70 -6.38 -25.24 -7.45
N TRP A 71 -5.29 -26.01 -7.49
CA TRP A 71 -4.05 -25.69 -6.76
C TRP A 71 -3.51 -24.28 -7.00
N GLN A 72 -3.76 -23.72 -8.19
CA GLN A 72 -3.33 -22.37 -8.56
C GLN A 72 -4.03 -21.24 -7.78
N ARG A 73 -5.17 -21.51 -7.13
CA ARG A 73 -5.82 -20.54 -6.25
C ARG A 73 -4.90 -20.14 -5.09
N ALA A 74 -4.09 -21.09 -4.62
CA ALA A 74 -3.13 -20.94 -3.54
C ALA A 74 -1.85 -20.17 -3.93
N PHE A 75 -1.78 -19.49 -5.07
CA PHE A 75 -0.65 -18.60 -5.32
C PHE A 75 -0.62 -17.46 -4.29
N TRP A 76 0.56 -17.22 -3.72
CA TRP A 76 0.81 -16.08 -2.86
C TRP A 76 0.52 -14.79 -3.62
N ARG A 77 -0.32 -13.92 -3.04
CA ARG A 77 -0.82 -12.74 -3.71
C ARG A 77 -0.78 -11.49 -2.86
N PHE A 78 -0.44 -10.39 -3.53
CA PHE A 78 -0.58 -9.03 -3.04
C PHE A 78 -1.84 -8.45 -3.66
N GLY A 79 -2.71 -7.84 -2.87
CA GLY A 79 -3.87 -7.15 -3.41
C GLY A 79 -4.29 -5.95 -2.60
N VAL A 80 -5.22 -5.16 -3.15
CA VAL A 80 -5.79 -3.98 -2.48
C VAL A 80 -7.31 -4.13 -2.39
N ARG A 81 -7.86 -3.88 -1.20
CA ARG A 81 -9.31 -3.89 -0.96
C ARG A 81 -9.76 -2.56 -0.37
N THR A 82 -11.04 -2.30 -0.50
CA THR A 82 -11.72 -1.20 0.17
C THR A 82 -12.13 -1.65 1.57
N CYS A 83 -11.90 -0.82 2.58
CA CYS A 83 -12.35 -1.12 3.94
C CYS A 83 -13.88 -1.07 4.01
N LEU A 84 -14.45 0.11 3.75
CA LEU A 84 -15.89 0.34 3.64
C LEU A 84 -16.18 1.12 2.37
N VAL A 85 -17.09 0.63 1.53
CA VAL A 85 -17.40 1.24 0.22
C VAL A 85 -17.84 2.70 0.35
N ALA A 86 -18.59 3.03 1.41
CA ALA A 86 -19.04 4.39 1.68
C ALA A 86 -17.92 5.38 2.04
N GLU A 87 -16.77 4.88 2.52
CA GLU A 87 -15.62 5.71 2.93
C GLU A 87 -14.58 5.84 1.81
N GLY A 88 -14.46 4.82 0.96
CA GLY A 88 -13.44 4.79 -0.10
C GLY A 88 -12.01 4.60 0.40
N ASP A 89 -11.83 4.38 1.71
CA ASP A 89 -10.55 4.00 2.31
C ASP A 89 -10.15 2.59 1.84
N VAL A 90 -8.84 2.39 1.68
CA VAL A 90 -8.24 1.16 1.18
C VAL A 90 -7.10 0.65 2.06
N PHE A 91 -6.92 -0.67 2.00
CA PHE A 91 -5.81 -1.39 2.59
C PHE A 91 -5.25 -2.41 1.61
N TYR A 92 -3.97 -2.73 1.72
CA TYR A 92 -3.42 -3.88 1.00
C TYR A 92 -3.46 -5.15 1.83
N TYR A 93 -3.42 -6.31 1.19
CA TYR A 93 -3.28 -7.60 1.86
C TYR A 93 -2.21 -8.45 1.17
N VAL A 94 -1.64 -9.38 1.94
CA VAL A 94 -0.72 -10.42 1.45
C VAL A 94 -1.18 -11.74 2.04
N GLY A 95 -1.30 -12.78 1.21
CA GLY A 95 -1.70 -14.11 1.66
C GLY A 95 -1.76 -15.16 0.55
N SER A 96 -2.06 -16.39 0.93
CA SER A 96 -2.25 -17.54 0.05
C SER A 96 -3.59 -18.21 0.37
N ASP A 97 -4.40 -18.49 -0.64
CA ASP A 97 -5.71 -19.16 -0.52
C ASP A 97 -5.49 -20.68 -0.34
N GLU A 98 -5.09 -21.06 0.86
CA GLU A 98 -4.67 -22.42 1.23
C GLU A 98 -5.84 -23.40 1.16
N ASP A 99 -7.03 -22.95 1.54
CA ASP A 99 -8.27 -23.73 1.48
C ASP A 99 -8.93 -23.72 0.09
N ARG A 100 -8.55 -22.76 -0.77
CA ARG A 100 -8.94 -22.63 -2.19
C ARG A 100 -10.39 -22.21 -2.37
N GLU A 101 -10.98 -21.55 -1.38
CA GLU A 101 -12.35 -21.01 -1.43
C GLU A 101 -12.48 -19.75 -2.31
N GLY A 102 -11.35 -19.13 -2.68
CA GLY A 102 -11.27 -17.97 -3.59
C GLY A 102 -10.92 -16.66 -2.88
N ASN A 103 -11.04 -16.63 -1.56
CA ASN A 103 -10.71 -15.51 -0.67
C ASN A 103 -9.33 -15.69 -0.02
N ILE A 104 -8.89 -14.66 0.71
CA ILE A 104 -7.82 -14.80 1.70
C ILE A 104 -8.52 -14.58 3.02
N ASP A 105 -8.34 -15.49 3.96
CA ASP A 105 -8.82 -15.38 5.32
C ASP A 105 -7.71 -14.98 6.30
N ASN A 106 -8.06 -14.83 7.57
CA ASN A 106 -7.11 -14.35 8.57
C ASN A 106 -6.01 -15.38 8.86
N SER A 107 -6.33 -16.66 8.77
CA SER A 107 -5.38 -17.78 8.90
C SER A 107 -4.45 -17.90 7.69
N GLU A 108 -4.86 -17.37 6.55
CA GLU A 108 -4.19 -17.44 5.25
C GLU A 108 -3.36 -16.18 4.94
N ALA A 109 -3.58 -15.12 5.72
CA ALA A 109 -2.86 -13.87 5.60
C ALA A 109 -1.42 -14.03 6.11
N ALA A 110 -0.48 -13.42 5.38
CA ALA A 110 0.90 -13.36 5.82
C ALA A 110 1.02 -12.60 7.15
N ALA A 111 2.02 -12.95 7.95
CA ALA A 111 2.46 -12.11 9.06
C ALA A 111 3.35 -10.97 8.52
N ASP A 112 3.12 -9.75 8.99
CA ASP A 112 3.97 -8.59 8.71
C ASP A 112 5.34 -8.79 9.38
N PRO A 113 6.44 -8.81 8.62
CA PRO A 113 7.79 -9.01 9.17
C PRO A 113 8.20 -7.96 10.22
N LEU A 114 7.59 -6.78 10.23
CA LEU A 114 7.94 -5.68 11.14
C LEU A 114 7.33 -5.82 12.53
N ASN A 115 6.19 -6.50 12.65
CA ASN A 115 5.43 -6.52 13.91
C ASN A 115 4.68 -7.83 14.20
N GLY A 116 4.74 -8.82 13.31
CA GLY A 116 4.11 -10.13 13.47
C GLY A 116 2.57 -10.14 13.37
N LYS A 117 1.95 -9.00 13.04
CA LYS A 117 0.49 -8.89 12.87
C LYS A 117 0.07 -9.31 11.47
N ILE A 118 -1.20 -9.65 11.28
CA ILE A 118 -1.67 -10.16 9.99
C ILE A 118 -1.70 -9.06 8.93
N MET A 119 -1.29 -9.38 7.71
CA MET A 119 -1.31 -8.49 6.55
C MET A 119 -2.65 -8.58 5.84
N ARG A 120 -3.75 -8.37 6.58
CA ARG A 120 -5.12 -8.36 6.07
C ARG A 120 -6.01 -7.50 6.95
N GLY A 121 -6.78 -6.62 6.32
CA GLY A 121 -7.81 -5.82 6.98
C GLY A 121 -9.11 -6.60 7.19
N ALA A 122 -10.14 -5.90 7.65
CA ALA A 122 -11.50 -6.45 7.72
C ALA A 122 -12.35 -5.76 6.66
N ASP A 123 -12.81 -6.53 5.67
CA ASP A 123 -13.74 -6.04 4.65
C ASP A 123 -15.06 -5.60 5.30
N GLY A 124 -15.66 -4.53 4.79
CA GLY A 124 -16.90 -3.97 5.31
C GLY A 124 -16.76 -3.21 6.64
N THR A 125 -15.55 -3.03 7.15
CA THR A 125 -15.30 -2.25 8.38
C THR A 125 -14.47 -1.01 8.08
N SER A 126 -14.78 0.09 8.77
CA SER A 126 -14.02 1.33 8.62
C SER A 126 -12.54 1.15 8.95
N CYS A 127 -11.68 1.75 8.13
CA CYS A 127 -10.25 1.87 8.40
C CYS A 127 -9.96 2.92 9.49
N ALA A 128 -10.90 3.84 9.73
CA ALA A 128 -10.79 4.84 10.80
C ALA A 128 -10.85 4.20 12.19
N SER A 129 -11.67 3.15 12.37
CA SER A 129 -11.82 2.42 13.64
C SER A 129 -10.53 1.76 14.13
N GLY A 130 -9.58 1.51 13.22
CA GLY A 130 -8.23 1.05 13.53
C GLY A 130 -8.17 -0.41 14.00
N VAL A 131 -7.31 -1.19 13.34
CA VAL A 131 -6.81 -2.50 13.83
C VAL A 131 -7.92 -3.43 14.32
N ASN A 132 -8.85 -3.73 13.43
CA ASN A 132 -9.77 -4.83 13.67
C ASN A 132 -8.98 -6.13 13.44
N ASN A 133 -9.21 -7.16 14.25
CA ASN A 133 -8.75 -8.52 13.94
C ASN A 133 -7.21 -8.71 13.87
N ASN A 134 -6.46 -8.05 14.76
CA ASN A 134 -4.99 -8.17 14.84
C ASN A 134 -4.25 -7.78 13.54
N ALA A 135 -4.86 -6.95 12.68
CA ALA A 135 -4.26 -6.46 11.45
C ALA A 135 -3.01 -5.59 11.71
N SER A 136 -2.00 -5.70 10.86
CA SER A 136 -0.86 -4.79 10.90
C SER A 136 -1.31 -3.37 10.56
N PRO A 137 -0.94 -2.34 11.34
CA PRO A 137 -1.28 -0.96 11.00
C PRO A 137 -0.66 -0.49 9.68
N ASN A 138 0.40 -1.15 9.20
CA ASN A 138 1.13 -0.77 7.99
C ASN A 138 0.33 -0.94 6.70
N ILE A 139 -0.71 -1.79 6.72
CA ILE A 139 -1.48 -2.12 5.52
C ILE A 139 -2.53 -1.05 5.16
N PHE A 140 -2.91 -0.20 6.12
CA PHE A 140 -3.95 0.81 5.96
C PHE A 140 -3.42 2.07 5.27
N ILE A 141 -3.13 1.94 3.97
CA ILE A 141 -2.45 2.96 3.17
C ILE A 141 -3.23 4.27 3.02
N THR A 142 -4.58 4.26 3.09
CA THR A 142 -5.34 5.51 3.15
C THR A 142 -5.07 6.27 4.44
N LYS A 143 -5.12 5.58 5.58
CA LYS A 143 -4.90 6.19 6.88
C LYS A 143 -3.47 6.70 7.04
N LYS A 144 -2.49 5.97 6.51
CA LYS A 144 -1.08 6.27 6.69
C LYS A 144 -0.55 7.32 5.71
N TYR A 145 -1.01 7.28 4.46
CA TYR A 145 -0.44 8.08 3.38
C TYR A 145 -1.45 8.96 2.66
N GLY A 146 -2.74 8.89 3.01
CA GLY A 146 -3.80 9.59 2.26
C GLY A 146 -4.07 8.98 0.88
N ILE A 147 -3.64 7.75 0.62
CA ILE A 147 -3.89 7.09 -0.67
C ILE A 147 -5.35 6.66 -0.75
N ARG A 148 -6.08 7.15 -1.75
CA ARG A 148 -7.45 6.73 -2.07
C ARG A 148 -7.46 6.03 -3.43
N ASN A 149 -8.62 5.47 -3.81
CA ASN A 149 -8.90 4.78 -5.08
C ASN A 149 -8.78 3.25 -5.02
N THR A 150 -9.63 2.58 -5.78
CA THR A 150 -9.68 1.11 -5.91
C THR A 150 -9.26 0.63 -7.29
N ASN A 151 -9.21 1.52 -8.28
CA ASN A 151 -8.78 1.22 -9.64
C ASN A 151 -7.27 1.43 -9.80
N MET A 152 -6.48 0.78 -8.94
CA MET A 152 -5.03 0.95 -8.88
C MET A 152 -4.30 0.07 -9.89
N PHE A 153 -4.90 -1.03 -10.33
CA PHE A 153 -4.24 -2.05 -11.13
C PHE A 153 -4.46 -1.81 -12.63
N ALA A 154 -3.46 -1.27 -13.32
CA ALA A 154 -3.48 -1.06 -14.76
C ALA A 154 -2.66 -2.14 -15.49
N ASN A 155 -3.25 -2.76 -16.52
CA ASN A 155 -2.62 -3.83 -17.32
C ASN A 155 -2.23 -5.09 -16.51
N CYS A 156 -2.89 -5.31 -15.37
CA CYS A 156 -2.69 -6.45 -14.47
C CYS A 156 -3.72 -7.56 -14.70
N GLY A 157 -4.12 -7.80 -15.96
CA GLY A 157 -4.94 -8.95 -16.34
C GLY A 157 -6.26 -9.11 -15.57
N GLY A 158 -7.28 -8.36 -15.99
CA GLY A 158 -8.66 -8.66 -15.66
C GLY A 158 -9.58 -7.62 -16.29
N GLY A 159 -10.58 -8.06 -17.05
CA GLY A 159 -11.59 -7.18 -17.64
C GLY A 159 -12.72 -6.94 -16.65
N GLY A 160 -12.99 -5.66 -16.35
CA GLY A 160 -14.20 -5.23 -15.64
C GLY A 160 -13.96 -4.65 -14.24
N VAL A 161 -14.97 -3.96 -13.69
CA VAL A 161 -14.96 -3.29 -12.38
C VAL A 161 -14.73 -4.21 -11.17
N ASP A 162 -14.74 -5.53 -11.37
CA ASP A 162 -14.40 -6.60 -10.40
C ASP A 162 -13.12 -7.38 -10.77
N ALA A 163 -12.38 -6.93 -11.79
CA ALA A 163 -11.15 -7.55 -12.24
C ALA A 163 -10.04 -7.45 -11.18
N ALA A 164 -9.52 -8.61 -10.77
CA ALA A 164 -8.36 -8.85 -9.93
C ALA A 164 -7.67 -7.58 -9.37
N ARG A 165 -8.09 -7.15 -8.18
CA ARG A 165 -7.33 -6.17 -7.37
C ARG A 165 -6.12 -6.84 -6.69
N TYR A 166 -5.41 -7.68 -7.42
CA TYR A 166 -4.28 -8.44 -6.92
C TYR A 166 -3.34 -8.89 -8.04
N VAL A 167 -2.09 -9.13 -7.67
CA VAL A 167 -1.10 -9.87 -8.46
C VAL A 167 -0.56 -10.98 -7.57
N GLY A 168 -0.52 -12.19 -8.10
CA GLY A 168 0.08 -13.35 -7.44
C GLY A 168 1.38 -13.78 -8.10
N PHE A 169 2.12 -14.65 -7.43
CA PHE A 169 3.36 -15.21 -7.95
C PHE A 169 3.35 -16.73 -7.80
N ASP A 170 3.93 -17.41 -8.78
CA ASP A 170 4.22 -18.84 -8.67
C ASP A 170 5.58 -19.09 -7.98
N HIS A 171 5.95 -20.36 -7.79
CA HIS A 171 7.22 -20.76 -7.16
C HIS A 171 8.48 -20.40 -7.98
N LEU A 172 8.31 -19.86 -9.19
CA LEU A 172 9.40 -19.32 -10.02
C LEU A 172 9.46 -17.79 -9.96
N GLY A 173 8.55 -17.15 -9.21
CA GLY A 173 8.42 -15.71 -9.10
C GLY A 173 7.81 -15.05 -10.33
N ARG A 174 7.19 -15.82 -11.24
CA ARG A 174 6.47 -15.26 -12.39
C ARG A 174 5.14 -14.68 -11.90
N PRO A 175 4.75 -13.49 -12.34
CA PRO A 175 3.52 -12.88 -11.87
C PRO A 175 2.30 -13.39 -12.64
N HIS A 176 1.22 -13.63 -11.91
CA HIS A 176 -0.06 -14.15 -12.38
C HIS A 176 -1.22 -13.24 -11.97
N THR A 177 -2.27 -13.28 -12.77
CA THR A 177 -3.52 -12.52 -12.58
C THR A 177 -4.72 -13.40 -12.95
N GLY A 178 -5.86 -13.22 -12.28
CA GLY A 178 -7.10 -13.96 -12.62
C GLY A 178 -7.12 -15.44 -12.19
N PHE A 179 -6.17 -15.90 -11.38
CA PHE A 179 -6.08 -17.31 -10.95
C PHE A 179 -7.00 -17.69 -9.79
N SER A 180 -7.57 -16.73 -9.04
CA SER A 180 -8.39 -17.04 -7.85
C SER A 180 -9.69 -17.77 -8.15
N GLY A 181 -10.15 -17.74 -9.41
CA GLY A 181 -11.31 -18.52 -9.87
C GLY A 181 -10.93 -19.86 -10.50
N SER A 182 -9.64 -20.20 -10.59
CA SER A 182 -9.15 -21.35 -11.36
C SER A 182 -9.73 -22.66 -10.82
N THR A 183 -10.41 -23.43 -11.67
CA THR A 183 -10.95 -24.76 -11.34
C THR A 183 -10.14 -25.89 -11.97
N THR A 184 -9.19 -25.53 -12.85
CA THR A 184 -8.25 -26.41 -13.54
C THR A 184 -6.97 -25.63 -13.80
N PRO A 185 -5.79 -26.25 -13.85
CA PRO A 185 -4.54 -25.52 -14.10
C PRO A 185 -4.60 -24.68 -15.39
N ASP A 186 -4.51 -23.36 -15.24
CA ASP A 186 -4.62 -22.35 -16.28
C ASP A 186 -3.37 -21.46 -16.31
N TYR A 187 -2.49 -21.71 -17.28
CA TYR A 187 -1.26 -20.95 -17.49
C TYR A 187 -1.49 -19.66 -18.30
N SER A 188 -2.70 -19.40 -18.79
CA SER A 188 -3.03 -18.11 -19.41
C SER A 188 -3.06 -16.96 -18.41
N THR A 189 -3.11 -17.29 -17.11
CA THR A 189 -3.02 -16.35 -15.99
C THR A 189 -1.65 -15.69 -15.86
N VAL A 190 -0.59 -16.22 -16.49
CA VAL A 190 0.75 -15.60 -16.52
C VAL A 190 0.66 -14.25 -17.22
N MET A 191 1.20 -13.21 -16.60
CA MET A 191 1.16 -11.87 -17.21
C MET A 191 1.94 -11.80 -18.53
N THR A 192 1.35 -11.16 -19.53
CA THR A 192 1.95 -10.94 -20.86
C THR A 192 2.30 -9.46 -21.14
N SER A 193 1.89 -8.57 -20.24
CA SER A 193 2.22 -7.14 -20.18
C SER A 193 2.68 -6.76 -18.77
N ASN A 194 3.47 -5.70 -18.63
CA ASN A 194 3.80 -5.17 -17.32
C ASN A 194 2.53 -4.67 -16.63
N CYS A 195 2.45 -4.86 -15.32
CA CYS A 195 1.36 -4.38 -14.46
C CYS A 195 1.83 -3.12 -13.75
N ASP A 196 1.05 -2.04 -13.86
CA ASP A 196 1.32 -0.78 -13.20
C ASP A 196 0.29 -0.54 -12.10
N LEU A 197 0.76 -0.46 -10.86
CA LEU A 197 -0.04 -0.12 -9.70
C LEU A 197 0.02 1.40 -9.49
N ASN A 198 -1.07 2.10 -9.80
CA ASN A 198 -1.20 3.55 -9.73
C ASN A 198 -1.89 3.96 -8.43
N PHE A 199 -1.14 4.56 -7.51
CA PHE A 199 -1.62 5.06 -6.24
C PHE A 199 -1.74 6.59 -6.30
N THR A 200 -2.97 7.07 -6.11
CA THR A 200 -3.32 8.49 -6.08
C THR A 200 -3.48 8.98 -4.64
N PHE A 201 -2.89 10.11 -4.32
CA PHE A 201 -2.97 10.73 -2.99
C PHE A 201 -4.18 11.68 -2.90
N GLU A 202 -4.79 11.77 -1.73
CA GLU A 202 -5.84 12.76 -1.43
C GLU A 202 -5.28 14.19 -1.49
N ASP A 203 -4.04 14.38 -1.02
CA ASP A 203 -3.32 15.63 -1.22
C ASP A 203 -2.76 15.70 -2.64
N THR A 204 -3.38 16.54 -3.47
CA THR A 204 -2.99 16.73 -4.88
C THR A 204 -1.63 17.41 -5.07
N SER A 205 -0.98 17.92 -4.02
CA SER A 205 0.42 18.39 -4.11
C SER A 205 1.40 17.22 -4.21
N ILE A 206 1.01 16.03 -3.72
CA ILE A 206 1.82 14.81 -3.76
C ILE A 206 1.64 14.15 -5.14
N PRO A 207 2.71 14.00 -5.94
CA PRO A 207 2.62 13.32 -7.22
C PRO A 207 2.22 11.85 -7.06
N ASP A 208 1.45 11.33 -8.02
CA ASP A 208 1.08 9.92 -8.04
C ASP A 208 2.29 8.99 -7.92
N LEU A 209 2.06 7.86 -7.25
CA LEU A 209 3.03 6.80 -7.09
C LEU A 209 2.66 5.67 -8.05
N VAL A 210 3.59 5.29 -8.92
CA VAL A 210 3.41 4.14 -9.81
C VAL A 210 4.46 3.08 -9.51
N ILE A 211 4.01 1.89 -9.14
CA ILE A 211 4.87 0.72 -8.97
C ILE A 211 4.64 -0.22 -10.14
N ARG A 212 5.71 -0.55 -10.87
CA ARG A 212 5.64 -1.49 -11.99
C ARG A 212 6.09 -2.86 -11.56
N ILE A 213 5.33 -3.88 -11.94
CA ILE A 213 5.68 -5.30 -11.86
C ILE A 213 5.94 -5.82 -13.28
N GLU A 214 7.15 -6.32 -13.51
CA GLU A 214 7.56 -6.89 -14.80
C GLU A 214 6.94 -8.26 -15.04
N LYS A 215 6.33 -8.42 -16.21
CA LYS A 215 5.58 -9.64 -16.61
C LYS A 215 6.34 -10.97 -16.55
N GLY A 216 7.66 -10.95 -16.72
CA GLY A 216 8.46 -12.18 -16.84
C GLY A 216 9.18 -12.57 -15.55
N THR A 217 9.60 -11.58 -14.77
CA THR A 217 10.46 -11.75 -13.61
C THR A 217 9.72 -11.53 -12.30
N GLY A 218 8.56 -10.85 -12.33
CA GLY A 218 7.90 -10.32 -11.15
C GLY A 218 8.75 -9.27 -10.43
N HIS A 219 9.77 -8.70 -11.08
CA HIS A 219 10.56 -7.61 -10.51
C HIS A 219 9.67 -6.38 -10.33
N ALA A 220 9.65 -5.85 -9.12
CA ALA A 220 8.87 -4.69 -8.74
C ALA A 220 9.78 -3.50 -8.43
N TYR A 221 9.43 -2.32 -8.96
CA TYR A 221 10.15 -1.07 -8.76
C TYR A 221 9.25 0.15 -8.97
N VAL A 222 9.66 1.30 -8.44
CA VAL A 222 8.94 2.57 -8.58
C VAL A 222 9.28 3.21 -9.93
N LEU A 223 8.27 3.56 -10.73
CA LEU A 223 8.50 4.26 -11.99
C LEU A 223 8.97 5.70 -11.75
N GLY A 224 9.98 6.10 -12.51
CA GLY A 224 10.56 7.45 -12.43
C GLY A 224 11.50 7.67 -11.24
N GLN A 225 11.76 6.63 -10.44
CA GLN A 225 12.82 6.61 -9.44
C GLN A 225 13.97 5.75 -9.97
N THR A 226 15.20 6.26 -9.89
CA THR A 226 16.38 5.45 -10.24
C THR A 226 16.62 4.46 -9.11
N ASP A 227 16.74 3.17 -9.45
CA ASP A 227 17.12 2.13 -8.50
C ASP A 227 18.46 2.54 -7.84
N SER A 228 18.43 2.75 -6.54
CA SER A 228 19.61 3.08 -5.72
C SER A 228 20.27 1.81 -5.21
#